data_AF-A0A7E4VJW1-F1
#
_entry.id   AF-A0A7E4VJW1-F1
#
_cell.length_a   1.000
_cell.length_b   1.000
_cell.length_c   1.000
_cell.angle_alpha   90.00
_cell.angle_beta   90.00
_cell.angle_gamma   90.00
#
_symmetry.space_group_name_H-M   'P 1'
#
loop_
_entity.id
_entity.type
_entity.pdbx_description
1 polymer ?
#
loop_
_entity_poly.entity_id
_entity_poly.type
_entity_poly.pdbx_seq_one_letter_code
_entity_poly.pdbx_strand_id
1 'polypeptide(L)'
;MGISDNDVQKQLRHMMAFIEQEANEKAEEIDAKAEEEFNMEKGRLVQQQRTKILEFFEKKEKQVELQRKIQRSNMQNAGRLKCLKAREDHLRGVLDEATNNLARISADTARYPSILKGLLLQGLYQLLEKDVVLRCRRKDEELVKKLLPESLEELKKVWDNTSKVTIDTHNYLSDESAGGVELYAKGGKIKVSSTLESRLGLIAGQIVPQIRTALFGPNPNRKFFD
;
A
#
# COMPACT_ATOMS: atom_id res chain seq x y z
N MET A 1 -119.05 -19.35 9.88
CA MET A 1 -118.78 -18.86 8.50
C MET A 1 -117.31 -19.06 8.26
N GLY A 2 -116.96 -19.91 7.29
CA GLY A 2 -115.56 -20.17 6.93
C GLY A 2 -114.88 -18.87 6.53
N ILE A 3 -113.59 -18.77 6.86
CA ILE A 3 -112.72 -17.70 6.37
C ILE A 3 -112.95 -17.58 4.85
N SER A 4 -113.23 -16.36 4.37
CA SER A 4 -113.41 -16.13 2.94
C SER A 4 -112.13 -16.51 2.20
N ASP A 5 -112.22 -17.23 1.08
CA ASP A 5 -111.06 -17.55 0.22
C ASP A 5 -110.21 -16.31 -0.13
N ASN A 6 -110.83 -15.13 -0.15
CA ASN A 6 -110.18 -13.86 -0.41
C ASN A 6 -109.26 -13.41 0.76
N ASP A 7 -109.63 -13.73 2.00
CA ASP A 7 -108.81 -13.45 3.18
C ASP A 7 -107.65 -14.45 3.32
N VAL A 8 -107.87 -15.71 2.95
CA VAL A 8 -106.80 -16.72 2.85
C VAL A 8 -105.77 -16.32 1.78
N GLN A 9 -106.21 -15.85 0.61
CA GLN A 9 -105.31 -15.34 -0.43
C GLN A 9 -104.55 -14.08 -0.03
N LYS A 10 -105.12 -13.21 0.82
CA LYS A 10 -104.41 -12.05 1.36
C LYS A 10 -103.33 -12.47 2.37
N GLN A 11 -103.63 -13.42 3.25
CA GLN A 11 -102.63 -13.96 4.19
C GLN A 11 -101.49 -14.69 3.46
N LEU A 12 -101.79 -15.50 2.44
CA LEU A 12 -100.76 -16.16 1.62
C LEU A 12 -99.86 -15.15 0.91
N ARG A 13 -100.42 -14.06 0.35
CA ARG A 13 -99.62 -12.98 -0.26
C ARG A 13 -98.75 -12.25 0.76
N HIS A 14 -99.25 -12.01 1.97
CA HIS A 14 -98.47 -11.43 3.04
C HIS A 14 -97.32 -12.35 3.49
N MET A 15 -97.58 -13.67 3.60
CA MET A 15 -96.53 -14.65 3.90
C MET A 15 -95.49 -14.74 2.80
N MET A 16 -95.89 -14.71 1.53
CA MET A 16 -94.95 -14.68 0.39
C MET A 16 -94.08 -13.42 0.40
N ALA A 17 -94.68 -12.25 0.64
CA ALA A 17 -93.94 -10.99 0.73
C ALA A 17 -92.95 -10.97 1.91
N PHE A 18 -93.33 -11.58 3.05
CA PHE A 18 -92.42 -11.74 4.19
C PHE A 18 -91.23 -12.65 3.85
N ILE A 19 -91.47 -13.79 3.19
CA ILE A 19 -90.39 -14.70 2.75
C ILE A 19 -89.46 -14.00 1.75
N GLU A 20 -90.02 -13.22 0.82
CA GLU A 20 -89.24 -12.46 -0.16
C GLU A 20 -88.42 -11.35 0.50
N GLN A 21 -88.99 -10.64 1.47
CA GLN A 21 -88.27 -9.63 2.25
C GLN A 21 -87.14 -10.27 3.08
N GLU A 22 -87.40 -11.36 3.78
CA GLU A 22 -86.41 -12.08 4.59
C GLU A 22 -85.27 -12.62 3.71
N ALA A 23 -85.57 -13.13 2.51
CA ALA A 23 -84.56 -13.56 1.55
C ALA A 23 -83.72 -12.39 1.03
N ASN A 24 -84.33 -11.24 0.74
CA ASN A 24 -83.62 -10.04 0.29
C ASN A 24 -82.73 -9.46 1.39
N GLU A 25 -83.23 -9.34 2.62
CA GLU A 25 -82.43 -8.90 3.78
C GLU A 25 -81.26 -9.86 4.02
N LYS A 26 -81.46 -11.17 3.85
CA LYS A 26 -80.38 -12.15 3.97
C LYS A 26 -79.33 -12.03 2.86
N ALA A 27 -79.77 -11.75 1.63
CA ALA A 27 -78.86 -11.50 0.52
C ALA A 27 -78.02 -10.23 0.75
N GLU A 28 -78.64 -9.13 1.18
CA GLU A 28 -77.93 -7.89 1.51
C GLU A 28 -76.95 -8.08 2.67
N GLU A 29 -77.31 -8.86 3.69
CA GLU A 29 -76.40 -9.18 4.80
C GLU A 29 -75.18 -9.98 4.32
N ILE A 30 -75.36 -10.92 3.39
CA ILE A 30 -74.27 -11.71 2.81
C ILE A 30 -73.36 -10.82 1.97
N ASP A 31 -73.93 -9.93 1.14
CA ASP A 31 -73.16 -9.03 0.29
C ASP A 31 -72.35 -8.02 1.12
N ALA A 32 -72.95 -7.45 2.17
CA ALA A 32 -72.26 -6.55 3.09
C ALA A 32 -71.09 -7.26 3.81
N LYS A 33 -71.31 -8.51 4.26
CA LYS A 33 -70.25 -9.33 4.87
C LYS A 33 -69.15 -9.69 3.89
N ALA A 34 -69.50 -10.04 2.66
CA ALA A 34 -68.53 -10.37 1.62
C ALA A 34 -67.66 -9.15 1.27
N GLU A 35 -68.24 -7.95 1.23
CA GLU A 35 -67.48 -6.72 0.98
C GLU A 35 -66.56 -6.35 2.16
N GLU A 36 -67.01 -6.54 3.40
CA GLU A 36 -66.18 -6.33 4.59
C GLU A 36 -64.99 -7.31 4.61
N GLU A 37 -65.24 -8.60 4.39
CA GLU A 37 -64.20 -9.63 4.32
C GLU A 37 -63.21 -9.37 3.16
N PHE A 38 -63.71 -8.97 1.99
CA PHE A 38 -62.86 -8.61 0.86
C PHE A 38 -61.92 -7.45 1.22
N ASN A 39 -62.44 -6.39 1.84
CA ASN A 39 -61.65 -5.22 2.22
C ASN A 39 -60.62 -5.57 3.30
N MET A 40 -60.99 -6.38 4.29
CA MET A 40 -60.06 -6.88 5.32
C MET A 40 -58.94 -7.71 4.71
N GLU A 41 -59.26 -8.68 3.84
CA GLU A 41 -58.27 -9.59 3.26
C GLU A 41 -57.35 -8.87 2.26
N LYS A 42 -57.91 -7.97 1.44
CA LYS A 42 -57.14 -7.07 0.58
C LYS A 42 -56.18 -6.22 1.42
N GLY A 43 -56.65 -5.61 2.51
CA GLY A 43 -55.84 -4.83 3.43
C GLY A 43 -54.69 -5.65 4.03
N ARG A 44 -54.99 -6.88 4.46
CA ARG A 44 -54.01 -7.83 5.01
C ARG A 44 -52.93 -8.16 3.99
N LEU A 45 -53.31 -8.51 2.75
CA LEU A 45 -52.37 -8.85 1.68
C LEU A 45 -51.48 -7.66 1.30
N VAL A 46 -52.07 -6.47 1.14
CA VAL A 46 -51.34 -5.24 0.82
C VAL A 46 -50.34 -4.91 1.92
N GLN A 47 -50.76 -4.97 3.19
CA GLN A 47 -49.88 -4.67 4.31
C GLN A 47 -48.74 -5.70 4.42
N GLN A 48 -49.03 -6.98 4.22
CA GLN A 48 -48.00 -8.02 4.22
C GLN A 48 -46.95 -7.80 3.13
N GLN A 49 -47.37 -7.43 1.91
CA GLN A 49 -46.43 -7.13 0.83
C GLN A 49 -45.67 -5.82 1.08
N ARG A 50 -46.32 -4.81 1.66
CA ARG A 50 -45.68 -3.54 2.03
C ARG A 50 -44.54 -3.77 3.02
N THR A 51 -44.75 -4.59 4.05
CA THR A 51 -43.69 -4.95 5.00
C THR A 51 -42.50 -5.61 4.30
N LYS A 52 -42.75 -6.58 3.41
CA LYS A 52 -41.67 -7.22 2.64
C LYS A 52 -40.89 -6.24 1.77
N ILE A 53 -41.58 -5.29 1.13
CA ILE A 53 -40.96 -4.24 0.32
C ILE A 53 -40.09 -3.34 1.20
N LEU A 54 -40.59 -2.92 2.36
CA LEU A 54 -39.84 -2.09 3.31
C LEU A 54 -38.56 -2.80 3.78
N GLU A 55 -38.65 -4.06 4.20
CA GLU A 55 -37.48 -4.85 4.61
C GLU A 55 -36.44 -5.01 3.49
N PHE A 56 -36.91 -5.20 2.25
CA PHE A 56 -36.04 -5.30 1.08
C PHE A 56 -35.29 -3.99 0.81
N PHE A 57 -35.98 -2.85 0.87
CA PHE A 57 -35.37 -1.55 0.67
C PHE A 57 -34.44 -1.16 1.83
N GLU A 58 -34.77 -1.51 3.07
CA GLU A 58 -33.89 -1.29 4.22
C GLU A 58 -32.57 -2.05 4.07
N LYS A 59 -32.62 -3.31 3.62
CA LYS A 59 -31.40 -4.09 3.32
C LYS A 59 -30.59 -3.46 2.19
N LYS A 60 -31.24 -3.00 1.12
CA LYS A 60 -30.56 -2.30 0.01
C LYS A 60 -29.93 -0.99 0.46
N GLU A 61 -30.61 -0.22 1.29
CA GLU A 61 -30.10 1.05 1.81
C GLU A 61 -28.84 0.82 2.65
N LYS A 62 -28.88 -0.13 3.60
CA LYS A 62 -27.71 -0.53 4.40
C LYS A 62 -26.55 -1.00 3.53
N GLN A 63 -26.83 -1.77 2.47
CA GLN A 63 -25.81 -2.23 1.53
C GLN A 63 -25.15 -1.06 0.77
N VAL A 64 -25.94 -0.11 0.27
CA VAL A 64 -25.44 1.08 -0.43
C VAL A 64 -24.61 1.95 0.53
N GLU A 65 -25.07 2.13 1.76
CA GLU A 65 -24.36 2.92 2.77
C GLU A 65 -23.00 2.28 3.13
N LEU A 66 -22.97 0.96 3.31
CA LEU A 66 -21.74 0.20 3.52
C LEU A 66 -20.80 0.33 2.32
N GLN A 67 -21.30 0.18 1.10
CA GLN A 67 -20.51 0.31 -0.12
C GLN A 67 -19.91 1.71 -0.25
N ARG A 68 -20.67 2.78 0.07
CA ARG A 68 -20.16 4.15 0.12
C ARG A 68 -19.04 4.31 1.15
N LYS A 69 -19.19 3.73 2.34
CA LYS A 69 -18.13 3.75 3.39
C LYS A 69 -16.86 3.05 2.91
N ILE A 70 -16.99 1.88 2.29
CA ILE A 70 -15.86 1.14 1.71
C ILE A 70 -15.18 1.95 0.60
N GLN A 71 -15.95 2.50 -0.35
CA GLN A 71 -15.40 3.31 -1.44
C GLN A 71 -14.67 4.55 -0.92
N ARG A 72 -15.24 5.25 0.07
CA ARG A 72 -14.59 6.40 0.70
C ARG A 72 -13.27 6.01 1.35
N SER A 73 -13.25 4.91 2.11
CA SER A 73 -12.03 4.39 2.74
C SER A 73 -10.97 4.01 1.71
N ASN A 74 -11.36 3.28 0.67
CA ASN A 74 -10.46 2.87 -0.41
C ASN A 74 -9.86 4.09 -1.13
N MET A 75 -10.68 5.11 -1.42
CA MET A 75 -10.22 6.34 -2.07
C MET A 75 -9.24 7.11 -1.19
N GLN A 76 -9.49 7.22 0.12
CA GLN A 76 -8.58 7.84 1.06
C GLN A 76 -7.25 7.08 1.17
N ASN A 77 -7.30 5.75 1.26
CA ASN A 77 -6.09 4.94 1.31
C ASN A 77 -5.29 5.03 -0.01
N ALA A 78 -5.96 5.03 -1.16
CA ALA A 78 -5.32 5.24 -2.46
C ALA A 78 -4.63 6.61 -2.54
N GLY A 79 -5.28 7.68 -2.05
CA GLY A 79 -4.67 9.01 -1.93
C GLY A 79 -3.44 9.01 -1.02
N ARG A 80 -3.54 8.37 0.15
CA ARG A 80 -2.43 8.22 1.10
C ARG A 80 -1.23 7.50 0.48
N LEU A 81 -1.46 6.39 -0.21
CA LEU A 81 -0.42 5.62 -0.88
C LEU A 81 0.24 6.41 -2.01
N LYS A 82 -0.52 7.19 -2.79
CA LYS A 82 0.05 8.09 -3.81
C LYS A 82 0.99 9.11 -3.18
N CYS A 83 0.60 9.74 -2.07
CA CYS A 83 1.46 10.69 -1.36
C CYS A 83 2.73 10.04 -0.80
N LEU A 84 2.62 8.82 -0.25
CA LEU A 84 3.79 8.08 0.24
C LEU A 84 4.75 7.71 -0.88
N LYS A 85 4.22 7.24 -2.02
CA LYS A 85 5.01 6.94 -3.20
C LYS A 85 5.73 8.18 -3.72
N ALA A 86 5.03 9.30 -3.88
CA ALA A 86 5.67 10.55 -4.32
C ALA A 86 6.79 11.01 -3.39
N ARG A 87 6.62 10.87 -2.06
CA ARG A 87 7.68 11.17 -1.09
C ARG A 87 8.90 10.25 -1.25
N GLU A 88 8.68 8.96 -1.48
CA GLU A 88 9.75 8.01 -1.73
C GLU A 88 10.46 8.30 -3.06
N ASP A 89 9.72 8.63 -4.11
CA ASP A 89 10.27 8.99 -5.42
C ASP A 89 11.15 10.25 -5.31
N HIS A 90 10.75 11.24 -4.51
CA HIS A 90 11.59 12.42 -4.23
C HIS A 90 12.88 12.06 -3.47
N LEU A 91 12.80 11.17 -2.47
CA LEU A 91 13.98 10.70 -1.74
C LEU A 91 14.95 9.96 -2.67
N ARG A 92 14.43 9.09 -3.54
CA ARG A 92 15.24 8.39 -4.54
C ARG A 92 15.89 9.38 -5.51
N GLY A 93 15.14 10.37 -6.00
CA GLY A 93 15.69 11.41 -6.87
C GLY A 93 16.87 12.17 -6.25
N VAL A 94 16.81 12.49 -4.95
CA VAL A 94 17.93 13.12 -4.24
C VAL A 94 19.16 12.20 -4.16
N LEU A 95 18.95 10.90 -3.92
CA LEU A 95 20.05 9.92 -3.89
C LEU A 95 20.64 9.68 -5.28
N ASP A 96 19.82 9.68 -6.32
CA ASP A 96 20.27 9.55 -7.71
C ASP A 96 21.08 10.78 -8.12
N GLU A 97 20.65 11.98 -7.75
CA GLU A 97 21.42 13.22 -7.96
C GLU A 97 22.74 13.21 -7.18
N ALA A 98 22.72 12.77 -5.92
CA ALA A 98 23.94 12.60 -5.12
C ALA A 98 24.91 11.60 -5.78
N THR A 99 24.38 10.49 -6.33
CA THR A 99 25.18 9.49 -7.06
C THR A 99 25.82 10.10 -8.30
N ASN A 100 25.06 10.86 -9.09
CA ASN A 100 25.58 11.58 -10.25
C ASN A 100 26.66 12.59 -9.88
N ASN A 101 26.53 13.25 -8.72
CA ASN A 101 27.54 14.17 -8.22
C ASN A 101 28.84 13.47 -7.79
N LEU A 102 28.82 12.19 -7.41
CA LEU A 102 30.04 11.43 -7.10
C LEU A 102 31.00 11.34 -8.30
N ALA A 103 30.46 11.23 -9.52
CA ALA A 103 31.27 11.22 -10.74
C ALA A 103 32.04 12.53 -10.96
N ARG A 104 31.54 13.66 -10.43
CA ARG A 104 32.26 14.94 -10.46
C ARG A 104 33.44 14.96 -9.50
N ILE A 105 33.35 14.22 -8.39
CA ILE A 105 34.43 14.10 -7.39
C ILE A 105 35.58 13.27 -7.95
N SER A 106 35.28 12.17 -8.66
CA SER A 106 36.32 11.36 -9.30
C SER A 106 36.96 12.03 -10.51
N ALA A 107 36.27 12.98 -11.14
CA ALA A 107 36.87 13.82 -12.18
C ALA A 107 37.87 14.86 -11.63
N ASP A 108 37.83 15.19 -10.33
CA ASP A 108 38.78 16.14 -9.72
C ASP A 108 40.10 15.46 -9.38
N THR A 109 41.10 15.67 -10.25
CA THR A 109 42.44 15.09 -10.12
C THR A 109 43.22 15.56 -8.89
N ALA A 110 42.83 16.66 -8.24
CA ALA A 110 43.50 17.14 -7.03
C ALA A 110 42.96 16.44 -5.77
N ARG A 111 41.64 16.22 -5.69
CA ARG A 111 41.00 15.64 -4.49
C ARG A 111 40.90 14.12 -4.54
N TYR A 112 40.64 13.56 -5.72
CA TYR A 112 40.36 12.13 -5.86
C TYR A 112 41.50 11.20 -5.39
N PRO A 113 42.80 11.49 -5.64
CA PRO A 113 43.90 10.63 -5.15
C PRO A 113 43.90 10.44 -3.64
N SER A 114 43.67 11.51 -2.87
CA SER A 114 43.64 11.43 -1.41
C SER A 114 42.45 10.60 -0.92
N ILE A 115 41.28 10.78 -1.54
CA ILE A 115 40.08 9.99 -1.23
C ILE A 115 40.32 8.51 -1.55
N LEU A 116 40.85 8.20 -2.74
CA LEU A 116 41.10 6.84 -3.19
C LEU A 116 42.10 6.12 -2.29
N LYS A 117 43.16 6.81 -1.85
CA LYS A 117 44.11 6.29 -0.86
C LYS A 117 43.39 5.91 0.44
N GLY A 118 42.53 6.78 0.96
CA GLY A 118 41.74 6.50 2.17
C GLY A 118 40.78 5.32 2.00
N LEU A 119 40.12 5.21 0.86
CA LEU A 119 39.21 4.10 0.53
C LEU A 119 39.94 2.75 0.46
N LEU A 120 41.13 2.76 -0.14
CA LEU A 120 42.01 1.60 -0.24
C LEU A 120 42.48 1.15 1.15
N LEU A 121 43.04 2.07 1.92
CA LEU A 121 43.55 1.81 3.26
C LEU A 121 42.46 1.28 4.19
N GLN A 122 41.28 1.89 4.19
CA GLN A 122 40.13 1.41 4.98
C GLN A 122 39.73 -0.01 4.59
N GLY A 123 39.68 -0.30 3.28
CA GLY A 123 39.35 -1.64 2.82
C GLY A 123 40.39 -2.69 3.23
N LEU A 124 41.69 -2.32 3.20
CA LEU A 124 42.78 -3.17 3.67
C LEU A 124 42.70 -3.44 5.18
N TYR A 125 42.42 -2.41 5.98
CA TYR A 125 42.20 -2.55 7.43
C TYR A 125 40.97 -3.37 7.78
N GLN A 126 39.97 -3.42 6.91
CA GLN A 126 38.78 -4.24 7.14
C GLN A 126 39.01 -5.72 6.78
N LEU A 127 39.89 -6.01 5.82
CA LEU A 127 40.24 -7.38 5.44
C LEU A 127 41.28 -8.00 6.37
N LEU A 128 42.42 -7.33 6.61
CA LEU A 128 43.57 -7.87 7.36
C LEU A 128 43.98 -9.28 6.89
N GLU A 129 44.20 -9.43 5.58
CA GLU A 129 44.59 -10.70 4.95
C GLU A 129 45.93 -10.57 4.22
N LYS A 130 46.66 -11.69 4.10
CA LYS A 130 47.99 -11.72 3.46
C LYS A 130 47.91 -11.63 1.94
N ASP A 131 46.91 -12.27 1.33
CA ASP A 131 46.72 -12.25 -0.12
C ASP A 131 45.40 -11.55 -0.46
N VAL A 132 45.50 -10.41 -1.14
CA VAL A 132 44.36 -9.57 -1.51
C VAL A 132 44.38 -9.31 -3.02
N VAL A 133 43.22 -9.43 -3.65
CA VAL A 133 43.00 -9.07 -5.05
C VAL A 133 42.19 -7.78 -5.10
N LEU A 134 42.72 -6.75 -5.76
CA LEU A 134 42.09 -5.44 -5.89
C LEU A 134 41.46 -5.29 -7.26
N ARG A 135 40.19 -4.87 -7.28
CA ARG A 135 39.48 -4.43 -8.49
C ARG A 135 39.22 -2.93 -8.41
N CYS A 136 39.52 -2.24 -9.49
CA CYS A 136 39.27 -0.82 -9.67
C CYS A 136 38.70 -0.59 -11.08
N ARG A 137 38.32 0.64 -11.39
CA ARG A 137 37.97 1.02 -12.76
C ARG A 137 39.24 1.12 -13.61
N ARG A 138 39.16 0.82 -14.91
CA ARG A 138 40.31 0.87 -15.84
C ARG A 138 41.06 2.20 -15.81
N LYS A 139 40.33 3.31 -15.72
CA LYS A 139 40.90 4.67 -15.69
C LYS A 139 41.70 4.97 -14.43
N ASP A 140 41.40 4.28 -13.34
CA ASP A 140 42.01 4.53 -12.03
C ASP A 140 43.21 3.60 -11.76
N GLU A 141 43.49 2.65 -12.66
CA GLU A 141 44.53 1.63 -12.46
C GLU A 141 45.92 2.23 -12.22
N GLU A 142 46.31 3.24 -13.01
CA GLU A 142 47.60 3.91 -12.85
C GLU A 142 47.69 4.66 -11.52
N LEU A 143 46.58 5.27 -11.09
CA LEU A 143 46.52 5.99 -9.82
C LEU A 143 46.59 5.02 -8.64
N VAL A 144 45.86 3.90 -8.70
CA VAL A 144 45.92 2.85 -7.68
C VAL A 144 47.34 2.28 -7.59
N LYS A 145 48.00 1.99 -8.73
CA LYS A 145 49.40 1.52 -8.74
C LYS A 145 50.36 2.48 -8.03
N LYS A 146 50.16 3.79 -8.17
CA LYS A 146 50.97 4.81 -7.50
C LYS A 146 50.70 4.88 -5.98
N LEU A 147 49.44 4.70 -5.57
CA LEU A 147 49.02 4.81 -4.16
C LEU A 147 49.21 3.51 -3.35
N LEU A 148 49.32 2.36 -4.03
CA LEU A 148 49.43 1.05 -3.41
C LEU A 148 50.64 0.91 -2.47
N PRO A 149 51.88 1.30 -2.85
CA PRO A 149 53.06 1.10 -2.00
C PRO A 149 52.95 1.87 -0.68
N GLU A 150 52.52 3.12 -0.75
CA GLU A 150 52.32 3.98 0.42
C GLU A 150 51.25 3.41 1.36
N SER A 151 50.13 2.90 0.79
CA SER A 151 49.06 2.27 1.56
C SER A 151 49.49 0.97 2.23
N LEU A 152 50.37 0.19 1.60
CA LEU A 152 50.94 -1.03 2.17
C LEU A 152 51.94 -0.75 3.29
N GLU A 153 52.74 0.31 3.18
CA GLU A 153 53.64 0.74 4.26
C GLU A 153 52.85 1.16 5.51
N GLU A 154 51.75 1.91 5.34
CA GLU A 154 50.86 2.30 6.44
C GLU A 154 50.15 1.08 7.07
N LEU A 155 49.71 0.12 6.25
CA LEU A 155 49.13 -1.13 6.74
C LEU A 155 50.14 -1.93 7.57
N LYS A 156 51.38 -2.05 7.10
CA LYS A 156 52.45 -2.80 7.77
C LYS A 156 52.75 -2.23 9.16
N LYS A 157 52.73 -0.90 9.32
CA LYS A 157 52.94 -0.24 10.62
C LYS A 157 51.89 -0.61 11.67
N VAL A 158 50.65 -0.89 11.24
CA VAL A 158 49.52 -1.16 12.13
C VAL A 158 49.31 -2.65 12.37
N TRP A 159 49.42 -3.46 11.31
CA TRP A 159 49.10 -4.89 11.35
C TRP A 159 50.31 -5.81 11.53
N ASP A 160 51.53 -5.27 11.42
CA ASP A 160 52.83 -5.96 11.54
C ASP A 160 52.97 -7.21 10.64
N ASN A 161 52.19 -7.25 9.56
CA ASN A 161 52.21 -8.31 8.56
C ASN A 161 52.32 -7.72 7.16
N THR A 162 52.87 -8.49 6.23
CA THR A 162 53.02 -8.07 4.84
C THR A 162 51.87 -8.62 4.00
N SER A 163 50.96 -7.75 3.57
CA SER A 163 49.93 -8.08 2.57
C SER A 163 50.51 -7.97 1.16
N LYS A 164 50.32 -9.01 0.35
CA LYS A 164 50.50 -9.00 -1.09
C LYS A 164 49.18 -8.63 -1.75
N VAL A 165 49.12 -7.41 -2.29
CA VAL A 165 47.95 -6.92 -3.05
C VAL A 165 48.25 -7.03 -4.54
N THR A 166 47.41 -7.78 -5.26
CA THR A 166 47.51 -7.94 -6.72
C THR A 166 46.32 -7.25 -7.38
N ILE A 167 46.57 -6.39 -8.37
CA ILE A 167 45.49 -5.72 -9.12
C ILE A 167 44.96 -6.70 -10.19
N ASP A 168 43.65 -6.94 -10.20
CA ASP A 168 42.98 -7.78 -11.18
C ASP A 168 42.87 -7.04 -12.52
N THR A 169 43.69 -7.43 -13.49
CA THR A 169 43.69 -6.84 -14.84
C THR A 169 42.68 -7.48 -15.78
N HIS A 170 41.94 -8.50 -15.33
CA HIS A 170 40.95 -9.21 -16.15
C HIS A 170 39.53 -8.73 -15.81
N ASN A 171 39.25 -8.46 -14.54
CA ASN A 171 37.95 -8.00 -14.07
C ASN A 171 38.04 -6.60 -13.43
N TYR A 172 37.70 -5.58 -14.22
CA TYR A 172 37.58 -4.21 -13.74
C TYR A 172 36.16 -3.91 -13.24
N LEU A 173 36.03 -2.86 -12.43
CA LEU A 173 34.74 -2.26 -12.14
C LEU A 173 34.14 -1.65 -13.42
N SER A 174 32.81 -1.51 -13.44
CA SER A 174 32.10 -0.90 -14.58
C SER A 174 32.67 0.49 -14.89
N ASP A 175 32.77 0.81 -16.17
CA ASP A 175 33.15 2.15 -16.61
C ASP A 175 32.11 3.22 -16.27
N GLU A 176 30.90 2.83 -15.89
CA GLU A 176 29.86 3.74 -15.40
C GLU A 176 30.00 4.04 -13.90
N SER A 177 30.85 3.31 -13.18
CA SER A 177 31.06 3.57 -11.76
C SER A 177 31.72 4.94 -11.54
N ALA A 178 31.24 5.65 -10.52
CA ALA A 178 31.82 6.88 -10.02
C ALA A 178 33.24 6.66 -9.48
N GLY A 179 33.59 5.43 -9.07
CA GLY A 179 34.96 5.02 -8.76
C GLY A 179 35.13 4.41 -7.37
N GLY A 180 36.39 4.21 -6.98
CA GLY A 180 36.78 3.53 -5.75
C GLY A 180 37.31 2.13 -6.03
N VAL A 181 37.32 1.28 -4.99
CA VAL A 181 37.96 -0.04 -5.06
C VAL A 181 37.10 -1.13 -4.43
N GLU A 182 37.20 -2.34 -4.98
CA GLU A 182 36.72 -3.56 -4.36
C GLU A 182 37.90 -4.47 -4.05
N LEU A 183 37.95 -5.00 -2.83
CA LEU A 183 39.01 -5.88 -2.38
C LEU A 183 38.44 -7.27 -2.11
N TYR A 184 39.17 -8.28 -2.55
CA TYR A 184 38.81 -9.68 -2.41
C TYR A 184 39.92 -10.44 -1.71
N ALA A 185 39.55 -11.35 -0.82
CA ALA A 185 40.49 -12.25 -0.15
C ALA A 185 39.99 -13.69 -0.18
N LYS A 186 40.88 -14.63 0.16
CA LYS A 186 40.60 -16.08 0.22
C LYS A 186 39.95 -16.63 -1.05
N GLY A 187 40.52 -16.29 -2.21
CA GLY A 187 40.02 -16.72 -3.52
C GLY A 187 38.63 -16.16 -3.87
N GLY A 188 38.28 -14.97 -3.36
CA GLY A 188 37.01 -14.30 -3.65
C GLY A 188 35.89 -14.57 -2.66
N LYS A 189 36.12 -15.36 -1.59
CA LYS A 189 35.11 -15.65 -0.56
C LYS A 189 34.78 -14.45 0.32
N ILE A 190 35.75 -13.57 0.56
CA ILE A 190 35.55 -12.34 1.32
C ILE A 190 35.67 -11.18 0.34
N LYS A 191 34.67 -10.31 0.32
CA LYS A 191 34.63 -9.10 -0.50
C LYS A 191 34.38 -7.88 0.38
N VAL A 192 35.20 -6.85 0.24
CA VAL A 192 34.97 -5.53 0.80
C VAL A 192 34.79 -4.55 -0.36
N SER A 193 33.57 -4.01 -0.49
CA SER A 193 33.28 -2.96 -1.48
C SER A 193 33.47 -1.59 -0.84
N SER A 194 34.49 -0.86 -1.31
CA SER A 194 34.81 0.51 -0.89
C SER A 194 34.67 1.46 -2.09
N THR A 195 33.61 1.24 -2.88
CA THR A 195 33.21 2.13 -3.99
C THR A 195 32.44 3.34 -3.44
N LEU A 196 32.50 4.47 -4.16
CA LEU A 196 31.82 5.70 -3.73
C LEU A 196 30.30 5.48 -3.61
N GLU A 197 29.72 4.71 -4.52
CA GLU A 197 28.31 4.36 -4.56
C GLU A 197 27.91 3.48 -3.39
N SER A 198 28.72 2.46 -3.06
CA SER A 198 28.45 1.60 -1.90
C SER A 198 28.47 2.40 -0.61
N ARG A 199 29.40 3.35 -0.48
CA ARG A 199 29.44 4.24 0.69
C ARG A 199 28.25 5.18 0.75
N LEU A 200 27.87 5.77 -0.37
CA LEU A 200 26.67 6.60 -0.43
C LEU A 200 25.44 5.79 -0.04
N GLY A 201 25.28 4.56 -0.53
CA GLY A 201 24.18 3.67 -0.15
C GLY A 201 24.16 3.34 1.35
N LEU A 202 25.32 3.02 1.94
CA LEU A 202 25.45 2.75 3.37
C LEU A 202 25.08 3.97 4.22
N ILE A 203 25.63 5.15 3.88
CA ILE A 203 25.34 6.40 4.59
C ILE A 203 23.86 6.75 4.43
N ALA A 204 23.36 6.73 3.20
CA ALA A 204 21.96 7.01 2.88
C ALA A 204 21.03 6.18 3.76
N GLY A 205 21.28 4.87 3.88
CA GLY A 205 20.50 3.97 4.73
C GLY A 205 20.45 4.37 6.21
N GLN A 206 21.51 4.97 6.74
CA GLN A 206 21.57 5.45 8.12
C GLN A 206 20.93 6.83 8.30
N ILE A 207 21.05 7.71 7.30
CA ILE A 207 20.62 9.10 7.39
C ILE A 207 19.25 9.38 6.75
N VAL A 208 18.55 8.38 6.21
CA VAL A 208 17.18 8.54 5.66
C VAL A 208 16.25 9.33 6.60
N PRO A 209 16.21 9.08 7.93
CA PRO A 209 15.33 9.85 8.82
C PRO A 209 15.67 11.34 8.86
N GLN A 210 16.95 11.69 8.75
CA GLN A 210 17.45 13.06 8.76
C GLN A 210 17.12 13.74 7.43
N ILE A 211 17.37 13.07 6.30
CA ILE A 211 16.99 13.56 4.96
C ILE A 211 15.48 13.82 4.90
N ARG A 212 14.66 12.89 5.41
CA ARG A 212 13.21 13.06 5.45
C ARG A 212 12.79 14.28 6.27
N THR A 213 13.44 14.50 7.42
CA THR A 213 13.17 15.65 8.27
C THR A 213 13.58 16.97 7.60
N ALA A 214 14.71 16.97 6.88
CA ALA A 214 15.18 18.13 6.14
C ALA A 214 14.27 18.49 4.95
N LEU A 215 13.78 17.49 4.20
CA LEU A 215 12.94 17.71 3.02
C LEU A 215 11.48 18.01 3.35
N PHE A 216 10.91 17.34 4.35
CA PHE A 216 9.47 17.39 4.63
C PHE A 216 9.13 17.98 6.00
N GLY A 217 10.12 18.42 6.76
CA GLY A 217 9.97 18.95 8.11
C GLY A 217 9.87 17.87 9.19
N PRO A 218 10.04 18.26 10.46
CA PRO A 218 9.88 17.37 11.60
C PRO A 218 8.42 16.99 11.81
N ASN A 219 8.21 15.84 12.45
CA ASN A 219 6.87 15.43 12.86
C ASN A 219 6.41 16.31 14.05
N PRO A 220 5.35 17.13 13.93
CA PRO A 220 4.88 18.00 15.01
C PRO A 220 4.39 17.22 16.24
N ASN A 221 4.04 15.94 16.08
CA ASN A 221 3.56 15.09 17.17
C ASN A 221 4.70 14.39 17.94
N ARG A 222 5.95 14.44 17.45
CA ARG A 222 7.10 13.84 18.14
C ARG A 222 7.63 14.83 19.17
N LYS A 223 7.45 14.52 20.46
CA LYS A 223 7.90 15.36 21.59
C LYS A 223 9.26 14.95 22.18
N PHE A 224 9.62 13.68 22.05
CA PHE A 224 10.83 13.09 22.65
C PHE A 224 11.71 12.47 21.57
N PHE A 225 13.03 12.57 21.76
CA PHE A 225 14.06 12.09 20.82
C PHE A 225 14.96 10.99 21.42
N ASP A 226 14.64 10.64 22.65
CA ASP A 226 15.24 9.67 23.54
C ASP A 226 15.10 8.23 23.01
#